data_AF-A0A940MWP0-F1
#
_entry.id   AF-A0A940MWP0-F1
#
_cell.length_a   1.000
_cell.length_b   1.000
_cell.length_c   1.000
_cell.angle_alpha   90.00
_cell.angle_beta   90.00
_cell.angle_gamma   90.00
#
_symmetry.space_group_name_H-M   'P 1'
#
loop_
_entity.id
_entity.type
_entity.pdbx_description
1 polymer ?
#
loop_
_entity_poly.entity_id
_entity_poly.type
_entity_poly.pdbx_seq_one_letter_code
_entity_poly.pdbx_strand_id
1 'polypeptide(L)'
;MTFQGTPPGFHAEDMSRRTVALRPTLDLTPLQIECIRQMRRKKMEAPEIAATLELDLDKVERAMLAMRTPKPDRRRRSLNVTLEAAAFVDSEKRPGEAGWKAVDRLVDELLTRRRAAGGRA
;
A
#
# COMPACT_ATOMS: atom_id res chain seq x y z
N MET A 1 -18.76 -11.77 -18.93
CA MET A 1 -17.63 -12.14 -18.06
C MET A 1 -17.12 -10.90 -17.38
N THR A 2 -17.28 -10.84 -16.07
CA THR A 2 -16.73 -9.81 -15.18
C THR A 2 -15.24 -10.05 -15.03
N PHE A 3 -14.40 -9.05 -15.28
CA PHE A 3 -12.98 -9.14 -14.97
C PHE A 3 -12.82 -9.31 -13.45
N GLN A 4 -12.24 -10.44 -13.04
CA GLN A 4 -12.02 -10.74 -11.63
C GLN A 4 -10.52 -10.92 -11.41
N GLY A 5 -9.88 -9.87 -10.91
CA GLY A 5 -8.49 -9.95 -10.50
C GLY A 5 -8.32 -10.86 -9.29
N THR A 6 -7.18 -11.53 -9.20
CA THR A 6 -6.77 -12.17 -7.94
C THR A 6 -6.30 -11.07 -7.01
N PRO A 7 -6.95 -10.86 -5.84
CA PRO A 7 -6.49 -9.86 -4.89
C PRO A 7 -5.03 -10.14 -4.55
N PRO A 8 -4.18 -9.10 -4.42
CA PRO A 8 -2.89 -9.32 -3.79
C PRO A 8 -3.19 -9.89 -2.38
N GLY A 9 -2.49 -10.97 -1.98
CA GLY A 9 -2.90 -11.82 -0.85
C GLY A 9 -3.19 -11.06 0.45
N PHE A 10 -3.79 -11.72 1.45
CA PHE A 10 -4.21 -11.11 2.74
C PHE A 10 -3.11 -10.27 3.43
N HIS A 11 -1.84 -10.62 3.18
CA HIS A 11 -0.61 -9.99 3.66
C HIS A 11 0.11 -9.14 2.61
N ALA A 12 -0.60 -8.67 1.57
CA ALA A 12 -0.01 -7.92 0.44
C ALA A 12 0.70 -6.63 0.87
N GLU A 13 0.37 -6.14 2.06
CA GLU A 13 0.99 -4.98 2.69
C GLU A 13 2.04 -5.35 3.75
N ASP A 14 2.09 -6.62 4.12
CA ASP A 14 2.98 -7.11 5.17
C ASP A 14 4.39 -7.38 4.66
N MET A 15 5.32 -7.26 5.59
CA MET A 15 6.72 -7.48 5.34
C MET A 15 7.01 -8.98 5.29
N SER A 16 7.76 -9.43 4.27
CA SER A 16 8.22 -10.82 4.19
C SER A 16 8.91 -11.26 5.49
N ARG A 17 8.59 -12.45 6.01
CA ARG A 17 9.19 -13.03 7.23
C ARG A 17 10.73 -13.02 7.19
N ARG A 18 11.32 -13.24 6.01
CA ARG A 18 12.78 -13.20 5.80
C ARG A 18 13.35 -11.79 5.98
N THR A 19 12.60 -10.76 5.56
CA THR A 19 12.98 -9.36 5.74
C THR A 19 12.82 -8.92 7.19
N VAL A 20 11.77 -9.38 7.88
CA VAL A 20 11.60 -9.15 9.32
C VAL A 20 12.79 -9.71 10.10
N ALA A 21 13.23 -10.93 9.78
CA ALA A 21 14.35 -11.60 10.45
C ALA A 21 15.72 -10.93 10.24
N LEU A 22 15.88 -10.13 9.18
CA LEU A 22 17.15 -9.45 8.85
C LEU A 22 17.23 -8.02 9.40
N ARG A 23 16.17 -7.53 10.06
CA ARG A 23 16.17 -6.17 10.59
C ARG A 23 16.85 -6.12 11.95
N PRO A 24 17.61 -5.04 12.23
CA PRO A 24 18.04 -4.76 13.58
C PRO A 24 16.81 -4.60 14.49
N THR A 25 16.88 -5.19 15.67
CA THR A 25 15.87 -5.02 16.72
C THR A 25 15.78 -3.55 17.07
N LEU A 26 14.56 -3.00 17.03
CA LEU A 26 14.32 -1.59 17.34
C LEU A 26 14.01 -1.35 18.82
N ASP A 27 14.00 -2.41 19.65
CA ASP A 27 13.54 -2.40 21.04
C ASP A 27 12.17 -1.72 21.21
N LEU A 28 11.31 -1.94 20.21
CA LEU A 28 9.93 -1.48 20.17
C LEU A 28 9.02 -2.67 19.99
N THR A 29 7.89 -2.65 20.69
CA THR A 29 6.84 -3.64 20.50
C THR A 29 6.17 -3.46 19.13
N PRO A 30 5.57 -4.52 18.56
CA PRO A 30 4.80 -4.43 17.33
C PRO A 30 3.69 -3.37 17.40
N LEU A 31 3.05 -3.22 18.57
CA LEU A 31 2.01 -2.22 18.81
C LEU A 31 2.56 -0.79 18.72
N GLN A 32 3.71 -0.51 19.35
CA GLN A 32 4.35 0.80 19.27
C GLN A 32 4.74 1.13 17.83
N ILE A 33 5.30 0.17 17.08
CA ILE A 33 5.64 0.37 15.67
C ILE A 33 4.39 0.72 14.84
N GLU A 34 3.26 0.06 15.09
CA GLU A 34 2.02 0.35 14.40
C GLU A 34 1.42 1.71 14.78
N CYS A 35 1.51 2.12 16.05
CA CYS A 35 1.15 3.47 16.49
C CYS A 35 2.00 4.55 15.81
N ILE A 36 3.33 4.37 15.77
CA ILE A 36 4.25 5.29 15.06
C ILE A 36 3.87 5.38 13.57
N ARG A 37 3.54 4.25 12.92
CA ARG A 37 3.08 4.24 11.51
C ARG A 37 1.78 4.99 11.31
N GLN A 38 0.78 4.77 12.18
CA GLN A 38 -0.50 5.46 12.09
C GLN A 38 -0.34 6.97 12.25
N MET A 39 0.47 7.41 13.21
CA MET A 39 0.77 8.84 13.43
C MET A 39 1.54 9.44 12.25
N ARG A 40 2.51 8.71 11.66
CA ARG A 40 3.21 9.16 10.45
C ARG A 40 2.28 9.28 9.25
N ARG A 41 1.31 8.37 9.07
CA ARG A 41 0.27 8.47 8.03
C ARG A 41 -0.61 9.71 8.21
N LYS A 42 -0.80 10.18 9.45
CA LYS A 42 -1.46 11.45 9.78
C LYS A 42 -0.56 12.68 9.60
N LYS A 43 0.63 12.52 8.99
CA LYS A 43 1.64 13.56 8.74
C LYS A 43 2.27 14.18 10.00
N MET A 44 2.28 13.45 11.12
CA MET A 44 3.07 13.86 12.28
C MET A 44 4.56 13.66 12.04
N GLU A 45 5.37 14.53 12.64
CA GLU A 45 6.83 14.48 12.58
C GLU A 45 7.41 13.66 13.74
N ALA A 46 8.63 13.14 13.55
CA ALA A 46 9.28 12.25 14.53
C ALA A 46 9.34 12.82 15.97
N PRO A 47 9.65 14.12 16.18
CA PRO A 47 9.65 14.72 17.53
C PRO A 47 8.27 14.70 18.19
N GLU A 48 7.22 14.95 17.42
CA GLU A 48 5.83 14.97 17.92
C GLU A 48 5.38 13.56 18.31
N ILE A 49 5.76 12.56 17.50
CA ILE A 49 5.43 11.16 17.76
C ILE A 49 6.18 10.65 19.00
N ALA A 50 7.46 11.00 19.15
CA ALA A 50 8.26 10.67 20.31
C ALA A 50 7.65 11.24 21.60
N ALA A 51 7.24 12.50 21.58
CA ALA A 51 6.56 13.14 22.70
C ALA A 51 5.20 12.48 23.01
N THR A 52 4.42 12.12 21.98
CA THR A 52 3.08 11.53 22.16
C THR A 52 3.14 10.10 22.72
N LEU A 53 4.16 9.34 22.34
CA LEU A 53 4.32 7.93 22.74
C LEU A 53 5.26 7.74 23.93
N GLU A 54 5.83 8.82 24.47
CA GLU A 54 6.84 8.81 25.53
C GLU A 54 8.02 7.88 25.16
N LEU A 55 8.49 7.99 23.91
CA LEU A 55 9.57 7.18 23.36
C LEU A 55 10.80 8.04 23.06
N ASP A 56 11.98 7.42 23.10
CA ASP A 56 13.21 8.07 22.64
C ASP A 56 13.09 8.45 21.15
N LEU A 57 13.45 9.69 20.84
CA LEU A 57 13.42 10.22 19.47
C LEU A 57 14.21 9.32 18.50
N ASP A 58 15.39 8.88 18.90
CA ASP A 58 16.24 7.99 18.10
C ASP A 58 15.54 6.65 17.78
N LYS A 59 14.75 6.09 18.69
CA LYS A 59 13.97 4.86 18.42
C LYS A 59 12.85 5.13 17.42
N VAL A 60 12.18 6.28 17.53
CA VAL A 60 11.12 6.71 16.61
C VAL A 60 11.68 6.96 15.21
N GLU A 61 12.81 7.65 15.11
CA GLU A 61 13.50 7.90 13.84
C GLU A 61 13.97 6.60 13.19
N ARG A 62 14.59 5.69 13.95
CA ARG A 62 14.97 4.36 13.47
C ARG A 62 13.75 3.56 13.02
N ALA A 63 12.64 3.63 13.76
CA ALA A 63 11.38 2.98 13.37
C ALA A 63 10.82 3.56 12.07
N MET A 64 10.85 4.88 11.90
CA MET A 64 10.43 5.60 10.70
C MET A 64 11.31 5.30 9.50
N LEU A 65 12.64 5.26 9.65
CA LEU A 65 13.59 4.87 8.61
C LEU A 65 13.43 3.40 8.21
N ALA A 66 13.10 2.55 9.19
CA ALA A 66 12.73 1.17 8.94
C ALA A 66 11.34 1.04 8.28
N MET A 67 10.54 2.10 8.15
CA MET A 67 9.30 2.03 7.36
C MET A 67 9.63 2.02 5.86
N ARG A 68 10.11 0.88 5.34
CA ARG A 68 10.06 0.64 3.90
C ARG A 68 8.62 0.41 3.47
N THR A 69 8.30 1.00 2.33
CA THR A 69 7.12 0.76 1.51
C THR A 69 6.88 -0.75 1.39
N PRO A 70 5.62 -1.21 1.53
CA PRO A 70 5.26 -2.63 1.43
C PRO A 70 5.98 -3.28 0.25
N LYS A 71 6.83 -4.27 0.55
CA LYS A 71 7.53 -5.03 -0.48
C LYS A 71 6.64 -6.20 -0.88
N PRO A 72 5.99 -6.13 -2.04
CA PRO A 72 4.99 -7.11 -2.44
C PRO A 72 5.68 -8.28 -3.13
N ASP A 73 5.21 -9.47 -2.81
CA ASP A 73 5.76 -10.79 -3.14
C ASP A 73 5.81 -11.11 -4.65
N ARG A 74 6.66 -12.07 -5.04
CA ARG A 74 7.16 -12.45 -6.38
C ARG A 74 6.12 -12.97 -7.39
N ARG A 75 4.82 -12.87 -7.10
CA ARG A 75 3.73 -13.00 -8.09
C ARG A 75 3.21 -11.65 -8.59
N ARG A 76 3.73 -10.55 -8.05
CA ARG A 76 3.37 -9.20 -8.48
C ARG A 76 3.98 -8.91 -9.85
N ARG A 77 3.16 -8.87 -10.90
CA ARG A 77 3.49 -8.15 -12.14
C ARG A 77 3.14 -6.69 -11.88
N SER A 78 4.15 -5.86 -11.62
CA SER A 78 3.97 -4.42 -11.66
C SER A 78 3.78 -4.01 -13.12
N LEU A 79 2.64 -3.38 -13.43
CA LEU A 79 2.47 -2.71 -14.70
C LEU A 79 3.13 -1.33 -14.56
N ASN A 80 4.17 -1.06 -15.36
CA ASN A 80 4.66 0.30 -15.47
C ASN A 80 3.63 1.10 -16.26
N VAL A 81 3.18 2.21 -15.68
CA VAL A 81 2.22 3.13 -16.29
C VAL A 81 2.81 4.53 -16.29
N THR A 82 2.27 5.41 -17.13
CA THR A 82 2.64 6.83 -17.08
C THR A 82 2.09 7.49 -15.82
N LEU A 83 2.64 8.64 -15.44
CA LEU A 83 2.17 9.41 -14.28
C LEU A 83 0.71 9.84 -14.45
N GLU A 84 0.32 10.17 -15.68
CA GLU A 84 -1.04 10.58 -16.04
C GLU A 84 -2.01 9.41 -15.87
N ALA A 85 -1.62 8.21 -16.30
CA ALA A 85 -2.43 7.01 -16.12
C ALA A 85 -2.61 6.65 -14.64
N ALA A 86 -1.56 6.81 -13.83
CA ALA A 86 -1.65 6.62 -12.38
C ALA A 86 -2.60 7.66 -11.74
N ALA A 87 -2.45 8.94 -12.09
CA ALA A 87 -3.30 10.00 -11.58
C ALA A 87 -4.78 9.80 -11.97
N PHE A 88 -5.04 9.34 -13.19
CA PHE A 88 -6.39 9.00 -13.65
C PHE A 88 -7.02 7.87 -12.82
N VAL A 89 -6.29 6.77 -12.60
CA VAL A 89 -6.78 5.68 -11.75
C VAL A 89 -7.07 6.18 -10.34
N ASP A 90 -6.21 7.04 -9.79
CA ASP A 90 -6.44 7.60 -8.46
C ASP A 90 -7.65 8.55 -8.40
N SER A 91 -7.91 9.35 -9.44
CA SER A 91 -9.10 10.21 -9.51
C SER A 91 -10.41 9.44 -9.64
N GLU A 92 -10.37 8.24 -10.20
CA GLU A 92 -11.55 7.39 -10.39
C GLU A 92 -11.89 6.53 -9.16
N LYS A 93 -11.07 6.57 -8.10
CA LYS A 93 -11.28 5.74 -6.90
C LYS A 93 -12.51 6.19 -6.11
N ARG A 94 -13.29 5.21 -5.67
CA ARG A 94 -14.38 5.42 -4.71
C ARG A 94 -13.82 5.54 -3.28
N PRO A 95 -14.54 6.18 -2.34
CA PRO A 95 -14.13 6.24 -0.94
C PRO A 95 -13.86 4.84 -0.36
N GLY A 96 -12.65 4.62 0.16
CA GLY A 96 -12.22 3.33 0.72
C GLY A 96 -11.83 2.26 -0.32
N GLU A 97 -11.83 2.58 -1.62
CA GLU A 97 -11.44 1.65 -2.68
C GLU A 97 -9.91 1.53 -2.78
N ALA A 98 -9.41 0.29 -2.73
CA ALA A 98 -8.00 0.00 -2.97
C ALA A 98 -7.66 0.22 -4.46
N GLY A 99 -6.45 0.70 -4.77
CA GLY A 99 -6.06 1.03 -6.15
C GLY A 99 -6.21 -0.13 -7.14
N TRP A 100 -5.89 -1.36 -6.73
CA TRP A 100 -6.08 -2.54 -7.59
C TRP A 100 -7.58 -2.84 -7.85
N LYS A 101 -8.47 -2.59 -6.89
CA LYS A 101 -9.92 -2.73 -7.10
C LYS A 101 -10.45 -1.70 -8.10
N ALA A 102 -9.94 -0.47 -8.01
CA ALA A 102 -10.27 0.57 -8.98
C ALA A 102 -9.81 0.18 -10.39
N VAL A 103 -8.60 -0.34 -10.55
CA VAL A 103 -8.11 -0.87 -11.83
C VAL A 103 -8.98 -2.01 -12.35
N ASP A 104 -9.29 -3.02 -11.53
CA ASP A 104 -10.13 -4.15 -11.93
C ASP A 104 -11.51 -3.67 -12.43
N ARG A 105 -12.13 -2.74 -11.71
CA ARG A 105 -13.41 -2.13 -12.10
C ARG A 105 -13.31 -1.36 -13.41
N LEU A 106 -12.30 -0.51 -13.57
CA LEU A 106 -12.11 0.27 -14.80
C LEU A 106 -11.88 -0.63 -16.01
N VAL A 107 -11.15 -1.74 -15.85
CA VAL A 107 -10.97 -2.75 -16.88
C VAL A 107 -12.30 -3.43 -17.23
N ASP A 108 -13.11 -3.77 -16.24
CA ASP A 108 -14.42 -4.39 -16.47
C ASP A 108 -15.40 -3.44 -17.20
N GLU A 109 -15.40 -2.16 -16.82
CA GLU A 109 -16.16 -1.10 -17.49
C GLU A 109 -15.72 -0.94 -18.95
N LEU A 110 -14.41 -0.95 -19.22
CA LEU A 110 -13.86 -0.89 -20.58
C LEU A 110 -14.29 -2.10 -21.41
N LEU A 111 -14.17 -3.32 -20.87
CA LEU A 111 -14.59 -4.54 -21.58
C LEU A 111 -16.08 -4.53 -21.88
N THR A 112 -16.89 -4.02 -20.96
CA THR A 112 -18.34 -3.85 -21.15
C THR A 112 -18.63 -2.91 -22.31
N ARG A 113 -17.95 -1.75 -22.37
CA ARG A 113 -18.09 -0.79 -23.48
C ARG A 113 -17.62 -1.38 -24.82
N ARG A 114 -16.50 -2.11 -24.83
CA ARG A 114 -15.98 -2.74 -26.06
C ARG A 114 -16.95 -3.79 -26.63
N ARG A 115 -17.57 -4.59 -25.77
CA ARG A 115 -18.60 -5.55 -26.18
C ARG A 115 -19.84 -4.86 -26.74
N ALA A 116 -20.31 -3.80 -26.08
CA ALA A 116 -21.45 -3.01 -26.56
C ALA A 116 -21.19 -2.37 -27.92
N ALA A 117 -19.94 -1.98 -28.21
CA ALA A 117 -19.51 -1.43 -29.49
C ALA A 117 -19.24 -2.48 -30.59
N GLY A 118 -19.54 -3.77 -30.36
CA GLY A 118 -19.29 -4.85 -31.32
C GLY A 118 -17.81 -5.25 -31.48
N GLY A 119 -16.93 -4.78 -30.59
CA GLY A 119 -15.51 -5.15 -30.60
C GLY A 119 -15.28 -6.55 -30.03
N ARG A 120 -14.33 -7.29 -30.61
CA ARG A 120 -13.86 -8.56 -30.01
C ARG A 120 -13.32 -8.29 -28.60
N ALA A 121 -13.92 -8.95 -27.62
CA ALA A 121 -13.48 -8.98 -26.22
C ALA A 121 -12.28 -9.91 -26.04
#